data_AF-A0A7S2LG47-F1
#
_entry.id   AF-A0A7S2LG47-F1
#
_cell.length_a   1.000
_cell.length_b   1.000
_cell.length_c   1.000
_cell.angle_alpha   90.00
_cell.angle_beta   90.00
_cell.angle_gamma   90.00
#
_symmetry.space_group_name_H-M   'P 1'
#
loop_
_entity.id
_entity.type
_entity.pdbx_description
1 polymer ?
#
loop_
_entity_poly.entity_id
_entity_poly.type
_entity_poly.pdbx_seq_one_letter_code
_entity_poly.pdbx_strand_id
1 'polypeptide(L)'
;MGKSSGSSGGNDPSDNKHEQKLQAVLLADTFSNSFHPITLEDYSGSLPSSSPSPSDGNTKGRERPLALCPLNNVPLLHHTIDFLQSAGVEELFLLCSSGADALEQYLHQHKQQSNKTHENGNRIAWSSKLTIHLLRFTDCTNTGDALRELDRKNVIKSDPFILMQGDVVTNVDLREVMEQHAIRKKADNSAIMTVLLQEVGGWGLDDEDDDNEEDDDNNMTESENPNAPNDHHHNNKSKMMQKNHYLPPLRSSTDDLLLAMDPTHANRILLWDSHPHNSTSSIPTIFFAENSSHITLTRNHLDVGIDICSPDVLARFSDEFDYRELRSQFVANCVAEEEIGLQSRIFGYMLKRGEYAGRMGDMRRYHRVSMDLLRRWGYPLVPDQYNHSCSGGSYHEASYVCER
;
A
#
# COMPACT_ATOMS: atom_id res chain seq x y z
N MET A 1 10.50 48.00 -42.66
CA MET A 1 10.18 46.79 -43.46
C MET A 1 11.52 46.17 -43.83
N GLY A 2 11.93 44.95 -43.48
CA GLY A 2 11.36 43.82 -42.77
C GLY A 2 12.28 42.62 -43.09
N LYS A 3 12.29 41.61 -42.20
CA LYS A 3 12.66 40.19 -42.43
C LYS A 3 14.17 39.88 -42.58
N SER A 4 14.78 39.21 -41.59
CA SER A 4 14.84 37.72 -41.37
C SER A 4 15.93 37.08 -42.25
N SER A 5 16.72 36.08 -41.88
CA SER A 5 16.77 35.14 -40.76
C SER A 5 17.98 34.23 -41.02
N GLY A 6 18.65 33.75 -39.97
CA GLY A 6 19.56 32.60 -40.08
C GLY A 6 20.67 32.58 -39.06
N SER A 7 20.35 32.38 -37.77
CA SER A 7 21.33 31.87 -36.81
C SER A 7 21.02 30.42 -36.50
N SER A 8 21.97 29.57 -36.87
CA SER A 8 22.15 28.18 -36.46
C SER A 8 21.99 28.01 -34.94
N GLY A 9 20.94 27.31 -34.52
CA GLY A 9 20.82 26.76 -33.18
C GLY A 9 21.66 25.49 -33.10
N GLY A 10 22.72 25.53 -32.30
CA GLY A 10 23.50 24.35 -31.94
C GLY A 10 22.66 23.41 -31.09
N ASN A 11 22.64 22.13 -31.45
CA ASN A 11 22.20 21.05 -30.58
C ASN A 11 23.20 20.96 -29.41
N ASP A 12 22.75 21.34 -28.22
CA ASP A 12 23.46 21.10 -26.97
C ASP A 12 23.26 19.61 -26.59
N PRO A 13 24.32 18.79 -26.50
CA PRO A 13 24.20 17.34 -26.32
C PRO A 13 24.15 16.93 -24.83
N SER A 14 23.64 17.79 -23.95
CA SER A 14 23.76 17.61 -22.48
C SER A 14 22.47 17.26 -21.74
N ASP A 15 21.34 17.08 -22.43
CA ASP A 15 20.07 16.66 -21.79
C ASP A 15 19.86 15.14 -21.88
N ASN A 16 20.86 14.37 -21.45
CA ASN A 16 20.66 12.97 -21.09
C ASN A 16 20.03 12.93 -19.69
N LYS A 17 18.76 13.30 -19.58
CA LYS A 17 17.92 12.82 -18.47
C LYS A 17 17.87 11.31 -18.61
N HIS A 18 18.76 10.61 -17.92
CA HIS A 18 18.50 9.23 -17.55
C HIS A 18 17.14 9.24 -16.86
N GLU A 19 16.13 8.70 -17.51
CA GLU A 19 14.83 8.46 -16.90
C GLU A 19 15.10 7.62 -15.66
N GLN A 20 14.97 8.26 -14.49
CA GLN A 20 15.21 7.59 -13.23
C GLN A 20 14.11 6.56 -13.06
N LYS A 21 14.52 5.30 -12.96
CA LYS A 21 13.63 4.17 -12.77
C LYS A 21 12.76 4.40 -11.55
N LEU A 22 11.47 4.12 -11.65
CA LEU A 22 10.58 4.16 -10.51
C LEU A 22 10.92 3.01 -9.56
N GLN A 23 11.24 3.34 -8.31
CA GLN A 23 11.57 2.36 -7.29
C GLN A 23 10.47 2.27 -6.23
N ALA A 24 10.27 1.06 -5.72
CA ALA A 24 9.37 0.80 -4.61
C ALA A 24 10.09 0.01 -3.52
N VAL A 25 9.67 0.23 -2.27
CA VAL A 25 10.16 -0.42 -1.07
C VAL A 25 8.98 -1.13 -0.44
N LEU A 26 9.10 -2.44 -0.26
CA LEU A 26 8.11 -3.25 0.44
C LEU A 26 8.66 -3.70 1.79
N LEU A 27 7.96 -3.32 2.85
CA LEU A 27 8.19 -3.85 4.20
C LEU A 27 7.52 -5.23 4.29
N ALA A 28 8.24 -6.29 3.92
CA ALA A 28 7.70 -7.65 3.91
C ALA A 28 7.46 -8.22 5.32
N ASP A 29 8.15 -7.65 6.31
CA ASP A 29 7.91 -7.89 7.74
C ASP A 29 7.13 -6.70 8.32
N THR A 30 6.00 -6.97 8.96
CA THR A 30 5.16 -5.96 9.62
C THR A 30 5.62 -5.66 11.05
N PHE A 31 6.63 -6.37 11.57
CA PHE A 31 7.14 -6.26 12.95
C PHE A 31 6.05 -6.39 14.03
N SER A 32 4.93 -7.03 13.67
CA SER A 32 3.74 -7.20 14.49
C SER A 32 3.48 -8.68 14.73
N ASN A 33 3.01 -8.99 15.94
CA ASN A 33 2.66 -10.34 16.36
C ASN A 33 1.19 -10.70 16.07
N SER A 34 0.44 -9.86 15.36
CA SER A 34 -1.00 -10.06 15.11
C SER A 34 -1.35 -11.40 14.48
N PHE A 35 -0.45 -11.96 13.68
CA PHE A 35 -0.66 -13.24 12.98
C PHE A 35 0.00 -14.42 13.68
N HIS A 36 0.47 -14.28 14.93
CA HIS A 36 0.97 -15.44 15.68
C HIS A 36 -0.16 -16.42 16.02
N PRO A 37 0.05 -17.75 15.82
CA PRO A 37 1.31 -18.43 15.48
C PRO A 37 1.56 -18.69 13.98
N ILE A 38 0.70 -18.22 13.06
CA ILE A 38 0.74 -18.56 11.62
C ILE A 38 2.05 -18.14 10.94
N THR A 39 2.63 -17.01 11.35
CA THR A 39 3.91 -16.53 10.81
C THR A 39 5.11 -17.26 11.41
N LEU A 40 4.93 -18.02 12.50
CA LEU A 40 5.98 -18.86 13.09
C LEU A 40 6.06 -20.25 12.45
N GLU A 41 5.10 -20.59 11.59
CA GLU A 41 5.10 -21.88 10.88
C GLU A 41 6.19 -21.93 9.81
N ASP A 42 6.78 -23.12 9.63
CA ASP A 42 7.75 -23.38 8.59
C ASP A 42 7.11 -23.19 7.20
N TYR A 43 7.77 -22.44 6.31
CA TYR A 43 7.33 -22.34 4.92
C TYR A 43 7.43 -23.70 4.21
N SER A 44 6.27 -24.28 3.86
CA SER A 44 6.14 -25.65 3.33
C SER A 44 6.53 -25.82 1.86
N GLY A 45 7.09 -24.80 1.21
CA GLY A 45 7.72 -24.92 -0.11
C GLY A 45 9.03 -25.73 -0.12
N SER A 46 9.46 -26.20 1.05
CA SER A 46 10.58 -27.12 1.19
C SER A 46 10.27 -28.45 0.50
N LEU A 47 11.02 -28.77 -0.55
CA LEU A 47 11.34 -30.17 -0.83
C LEU A 47 11.82 -30.80 0.49
N PRO A 48 11.42 -32.04 0.82
CA PRO A 48 11.84 -32.69 2.05
C PRO A 48 13.35 -32.98 1.96
N SER A 49 14.18 -31.99 2.24
CA SER A 49 15.60 -32.18 2.45
C SER A 49 15.74 -32.83 3.82
N SER A 50 15.93 -34.15 3.79
CA SER A 50 16.57 -34.98 4.82
C SER A 50 16.21 -34.64 6.27
N SER A 51 15.37 -35.48 6.88
CA SER A 51 15.31 -35.83 8.30
C SER A 51 15.54 -34.69 9.33
N PRO A 52 14.57 -34.37 10.21
CA PRO A 52 14.80 -33.40 11.27
C PRO A 52 15.93 -33.89 12.18
N SER A 53 17.09 -33.25 12.10
CA SER A 53 18.18 -33.42 13.06
C SER A 53 17.74 -32.80 14.39
N PRO A 54 17.64 -33.55 15.51
CA PRO A 54 17.01 -33.06 16.75
C PRO A 54 17.85 -32.07 17.57
N SER A 55 18.90 -31.44 17.01
CA SER A 55 19.97 -30.84 17.82
C SER A 55 20.23 -29.34 17.65
N ASP A 56 19.58 -28.63 16.74
CA ASP A 56 19.79 -27.18 16.62
C ASP A 56 18.58 -26.41 17.18
N GLY A 57 18.71 -25.94 18.41
CA GLY A 57 17.75 -25.07 19.10
C GLY A 57 17.64 -23.65 18.51
N ASN A 58 17.82 -23.50 17.19
CA ASN A 58 17.71 -22.24 16.49
C ASN A 58 16.67 -22.37 15.37
N THR A 59 15.39 -22.22 15.71
CA THR A 59 14.25 -22.15 14.78
C THR A 59 14.20 -20.83 13.99
N LYS A 60 15.12 -19.89 14.26
CA LYS A 60 15.20 -18.60 13.56
C LYS A 60 15.55 -18.82 12.09
N GLY A 61 14.62 -18.51 11.19
CA GLY A 61 14.85 -18.47 9.73
C GLY A 61 13.90 -19.32 8.90
N ARG A 62 13.11 -20.21 9.50
CA ARG A 62 12.09 -21.01 8.78
C ARG A 62 10.69 -20.41 8.79
N GLU A 63 10.50 -19.39 9.62
CA GLU A 63 9.26 -18.65 9.81
C GLU A 63 8.74 -18.11 8.48
N ARG A 64 7.47 -18.38 8.18
CA ARG A 64 6.77 -17.87 7.01
C ARG A 64 6.37 -16.40 7.26
N PRO A 65 6.99 -15.41 6.58
CA PRO A 65 6.58 -14.03 6.73
C PRO A 65 5.16 -13.83 6.21
N LEU A 66 4.45 -12.82 6.74
CA LEU A 66 3.07 -12.50 6.37
C LEU A 66 2.90 -12.32 4.86
N ALA A 67 3.89 -11.73 4.20
CA ALA A 67 3.90 -11.57 2.74
C ALA A 67 3.77 -12.91 1.96
N LEU A 68 4.11 -14.06 2.56
CA LEU A 68 3.94 -15.38 1.95
C LEU A 68 2.66 -16.11 2.39
N CYS A 69 1.83 -15.51 3.24
CA CYS A 69 0.56 -16.10 3.61
C CYS A 69 -0.40 -16.13 2.40
N PRO A 70 -1.13 -17.24 2.19
CA PRO A 70 -1.98 -17.41 1.01
C PRO A 70 -3.37 -16.82 1.20
N LEU A 71 -3.66 -15.72 0.51
CA LEU A 71 -4.99 -15.13 0.45
C LEU A 71 -5.73 -15.66 -0.77
N ASN A 72 -6.84 -16.37 -0.54
CA ASN A 72 -7.59 -17.04 -1.62
C ASN A 72 -6.70 -17.92 -2.52
N ASN A 73 -5.77 -18.66 -1.90
CA ASN A 73 -4.77 -19.54 -2.54
C ASN A 73 -3.62 -18.85 -3.29
N VAL A 74 -3.53 -17.51 -3.26
CA VAL A 74 -2.43 -16.74 -3.86
C VAL A 74 -1.63 -16.04 -2.75
N PRO A 75 -0.29 -16.14 -2.71
CA PRO A 75 0.52 -15.43 -1.71
C PRO A 75 0.33 -13.90 -1.80
N LEU A 76 0.29 -13.21 -0.65
CA LEU A 76 0.15 -11.75 -0.61
C LEU A 76 1.19 -11.02 -1.45
N LEU A 77 2.45 -11.47 -1.38
CA LEU A 77 3.56 -10.93 -2.14
C LEU A 77 3.28 -10.94 -3.65
N HIS A 78 2.58 -11.96 -4.15
CA HIS A 78 2.23 -12.04 -5.57
C HIS A 78 1.21 -10.96 -5.95
N HIS A 79 0.19 -10.72 -5.13
CA HIS A 79 -0.74 -9.60 -5.31
C HIS A 79 -0.01 -8.24 -5.31
N THR A 80 0.91 -8.05 -4.37
CA THR A 80 1.70 -6.81 -4.28
C THR A 80 2.62 -6.62 -5.47
N ILE A 81 3.32 -7.66 -5.94
CA ILE A 81 4.20 -7.57 -7.10
C ILE A 81 3.42 -7.20 -8.36
N ASP A 82 2.27 -7.83 -8.60
CA ASP A 82 1.44 -7.53 -9.76
C ASP A 82 0.89 -6.09 -9.72
N PHE A 83 0.47 -5.64 -8.54
CA PHE A 83 0.06 -4.26 -8.32
C PHE A 83 1.19 -3.27 -8.65
N LEU A 84 2.38 -3.45 -8.07
CA LEU A 84 3.53 -2.56 -8.31
C LEU A 84 4.00 -2.60 -9.76
N GLN A 85 3.96 -3.77 -10.40
CA GLN A 85 4.26 -3.90 -11.83
C GLN A 85 3.24 -3.14 -12.69
N SER A 86 1.95 -3.18 -12.34
CA SER A 86 0.91 -2.42 -13.03
C SER A 86 1.06 -0.90 -12.85
N ALA A 87 1.58 -0.47 -11.70
CA ALA A 87 1.92 0.92 -11.40
C ALA A 87 3.18 1.41 -12.16
N GLY A 88 3.93 0.51 -12.82
CA GLY A 88 5.12 0.86 -13.61
C GLY A 88 6.42 0.86 -12.81
N VAL A 89 6.46 0.19 -11.65
CA VAL A 89 7.69 0.03 -10.86
C VAL A 89 8.69 -0.84 -11.63
N GLU A 90 9.95 -0.38 -11.69
CA GLU A 90 11.04 -1.11 -12.34
C GLU A 90 11.98 -1.79 -11.35
N GLU A 91 12.14 -1.21 -10.15
CA GLU A 91 12.99 -1.79 -9.10
C GLU A 91 12.21 -1.88 -7.78
N LEU A 92 12.06 -3.10 -7.26
CA LEU A 92 11.38 -3.39 -6.00
C LEU A 92 12.39 -3.86 -4.96
N PHE A 93 12.50 -3.16 -3.84
CA PHE A 93 13.32 -3.53 -2.70
C PHE A 93 12.45 -4.19 -1.62
N LEU A 94 12.66 -5.48 -1.38
CA LEU A 94 11.99 -6.23 -0.32
C LEU A 94 12.82 -6.16 0.96
N LEU A 95 12.30 -5.47 1.97
CA LEU A 95 12.93 -5.39 3.29
C LEU A 95 12.38 -6.53 4.16
N CYS A 96 13.26 -7.40 4.62
CA CYS A 96 12.89 -8.53 5.46
C CYS A 96 13.98 -8.78 6.53
N SER A 97 13.55 -8.91 7.78
CA SER A 97 14.39 -9.32 8.90
C SER A 97 14.20 -10.80 9.20
N SER A 98 12.98 -11.19 9.57
CA SER A 98 12.59 -12.57 9.86
C SER A 98 11.99 -13.25 8.61
N GLY A 99 12.39 -14.50 8.32
CA GLY A 99 11.85 -15.24 7.17
C GLY A 99 12.42 -14.88 5.79
N ALA A 100 13.57 -14.20 5.75
CA ALA A 100 14.24 -13.84 4.49
C ALA A 100 14.58 -15.07 3.62
N ASP A 101 14.96 -16.19 4.26
CA ASP A 101 15.30 -17.43 3.58
C ASP A 101 14.07 -18.02 2.86
N ALA A 102 12.88 -17.92 3.45
CA ALA A 102 11.62 -18.36 2.84
C ALA A 102 11.24 -17.49 1.63
N LEU A 103 11.43 -16.17 1.73
CA LEU A 103 11.21 -15.24 0.60
C LEU A 103 12.16 -15.52 -0.55
N GLU A 104 13.45 -15.73 -0.25
CA GLU A 104 14.44 -16.05 -1.27
C GLU A 104 14.09 -17.34 -2.02
N GLN A 105 13.67 -18.38 -1.28
CA GLN A 105 13.21 -19.64 -1.87
C GLN A 105 11.99 -19.45 -2.77
N TYR A 106 10.96 -18.73 -2.30
CA TYR A 106 9.77 -18.44 -3.09
C TYR A 106 10.12 -17.70 -4.39
N LEU A 107 10.95 -16.65 -4.31
CA LEU A 107 11.38 -15.88 -5.47
C LEU A 107 12.22 -16.71 -6.44
N HIS A 108 13.09 -17.61 -5.94
CA HIS A 108 13.85 -18.52 -6.78
C HIS A 108 12.99 -19.58 -7.46
N GLN A 109 12.00 -20.15 -6.79
CA GLN A 109 11.07 -21.11 -7.37
C GLN A 109 10.28 -20.48 -8.52
N HIS A 110 9.78 -19.26 -8.32
CA HIS A 110 9.01 -18.54 -9.35
C HIS A 110 9.89 -17.99 -10.48
N LYS A 111 11.18 -17.70 -10.20
CA LYS A 111 12.18 -17.31 -11.23
C LYS A 111 12.45 -18.44 -12.23
N GLN A 112 12.48 -19.70 -11.80
CA GLN A 112 12.80 -20.84 -12.67
C GLN A 112 11.74 -21.12 -13.75
N GLN A 113 10.52 -20.62 -13.59
CA GLN A 113 9.47 -20.69 -14.62
C GLN A 113 9.58 -19.57 -15.67
N SER A 114 10.32 -18.48 -15.41
CA SER A 114 10.26 -17.26 -16.23
C SER A 114 11.44 -17.03 -17.18
N ASN A 115 12.69 -17.40 -16.87
CA ASN A 115 13.79 -17.60 -17.85
C ASN A 115 15.16 -17.84 -17.17
N LYS A 116 16.01 -18.67 -17.79
CA LYS A 116 17.40 -18.93 -17.38
C LYS A 116 18.31 -17.74 -17.70
N THR A 117 18.51 -16.82 -16.76
CA THR A 117 19.63 -15.85 -16.82
C THR A 117 20.27 -15.61 -15.47
N HIS A 118 21.60 -15.54 -15.54
CA HIS A 118 22.69 -15.44 -14.56
C HIS A 118 22.43 -14.99 -13.11
N GLU A 119 23.25 -15.57 -12.25
CA GLU A 119 23.30 -15.46 -10.80
C GLU A 119 24.07 -14.22 -10.34
N ASN A 120 23.41 -13.37 -9.55
CA ASN A 120 24.00 -12.60 -8.48
C ASN A 120 22.98 -12.63 -7.34
N GLY A 121 23.34 -13.25 -6.21
CA GLY A 121 22.45 -13.79 -5.17
C GLY A 121 21.60 -12.80 -4.36
N ASN A 122 21.36 -11.59 -4.88
CA ASN A 122 20.49 -10.60 -4.24
C ASN A 122 19.58 -9.84 -5.21
N ARG A 123 19.68 -10.12 -6.52
CA ARG A 123 18.92 -9.46 -7.58
C ARG A 123 18.17 -10.51 -8.41
N ILE A 124 16.85 -10.40 -8.44
CA ILE A 124 15.94 -11.34 -9.06
C ILE A 124 15.14 -10.60 -10.12
N ALA A 125 15.41 -10.86 -11.39
CA ALA A 125 14.56 -10.35 -12.48
C ALA A 125 13.24 -11.12 -12.44
N TRP A 126 12.13 -10.42 -12.17
CA TRP A 126 10.79 -11.00 -12.11
C TRP A 126 10.12 -11.00 -13.49
N SER A 127 10.23 -9.86 -14.18
CA SER A 127 9.78 -9.69 -15.56
C SER A 127 10.81 -8.90 -16.36
N SER A 128 10.57 -8.69 -17.67
CA SER A 128 11.43 -7.85 -18.50
C SER A 128 11.48 -6.38 -18.04
N LYS A 129 10.54 -5.97 -17.19
CA LYS A 129 10.39 -4.58 -16.71
C LYS A 129 10.65 -4.43 -15.21
N LEU A 130 10.48 -5.49 -14.41
CA LEU A 130 10.62 -5.43 -12.95
C LEU A 130 11.79 -6.28 -12.45
N THR A 131 12.66 -5.64 -11.66
CA THR A 131 13.73 -6.30 -10.91
C THR A 131 13.50 -6.20 -9.40
N ILE A 132 13.55 -7.34 -8.72
CA ILE A 132 13.34 -7.47 -7.28
C ILE A 132 14.69 -7.62 -6.60
N HIS A 133 14.90 -6.86 -5.52
CA HIS A 133 16.09 -6.86 -4.69
C HIS A 133 15.69 -7.27 -3.27
N LEU A 134 16.14 -8.44 -2.81
CA LEU A 134 15.92 -8.85 -1.43
C LEU A 134 16.97 -8.15 -0.56
N LEU A 135 16.55 -7.42 0.47
CA LEU A 135 17.46 -6.80 1.43
C LEU A 135 17.25 -7.47 2.78
N ARG A 136 18.16 -8.40 3.08
CA ARG A 136 18.20 -9.07 4.38
C ARG A 136 18.84 -8.17 5.42
N PHE A 137 18.19 -8.02 6.56
CA PHE A 137 18.73 -7.31 7.72
C PHE A 137 18.62 -8.18 8.97
N THR A 138 19.74 -8.41 9.66
CA THR A 138 19.74 -9.25 10.87
C THR A 138 19.37 -8.49 12.13
N ASP A 139 19.55 -7.16 12.11
CA ASP A 139 19.54 -6.32 13.32
C ASP A 139 18.33 -5.36 13.35
N CYS A 140 17.36 -5.53 12.44
CA CYS A 140 16.15 -4.72 12.40
C CYS A 140 15.04 -5.33 13.25
N THR A 141 14.59 -4.59 14.26
CA THR A 141 13.49 -5.00 15.15
C THR A 141 12.20 -4.24 14.91
N ASN A 142 12.27 -3.13 14.19
CA ASN A 142 11.16 -2.23 13.93
C ASN A 142 11.32 -1.56 12.55
N THR A 143 10.25 -0.91 12.10
CA THR A 143 10.18 -0.22 10.81
C THR A 143 11.23 0.90 10.71
N GLY A 144 11.45 1.66 11.78
CA GLY A 144 12.45 2.71 11.81
C GLY A 144 13.87 2.20 11.59
N ASP A 145 14.26 1.10 12.25
CA ASP A 145 15.55 0.42 12.01
C ASP A 145 15.69 0.05 10.54
N ALA A 146 14.66 -0.54 9.93
CA ALA A 146 14.70 -0.98 8.54
C ALA A 146 14.87 0.20 7.55
N LEU A 147 14.20 1.32 7.79
CA LEU A 147 14.34 2.52 6.95
C LEU A 147 15.71 3.20 7.14
N ARG A 148 16.27 3.21 8.35
CA ARG A 148 17.64 3.71 8.61
C ARG A 148 18.72 2.85 7.95
N GLU A 149 18.55 1.53 8.00
CA GLU A 149 19.42 0.61 7.27
C GLU A 149 19.33 0.78 5.75
N LEU A 150 18.12 1.05 5.25
CA LEU A 150 17.89 1.33 3.83
C LEU A 150 18.62 2.59 3.38
N ASP A 151 18.50 3.68 4.16
CA ASP A 151 19.21 4.94 3.91
C ASP A 151 20.73 4.75 3.89
N ARG A 152 21.27 4.01 4.88
CA ARG A 152 22.71 3.71 4.94
C ARG A 152 23.21 2.96 3.71
N LYS A 153 22.40 2.09 3.12
CA LYS A 153 22.74 1.37 1.88
C LYS A 153 22.67 2.28 0.65
N ASN A 154 21.98 3.42 0.71
CA ASN A 154 21.84 4.41 -0.35
C ASN A 154 21.44 3.79 -1.72
N VAL A 155 20.50 2.85 -1.67
CA VAL A 155 20.01 2.12 -2.85
C VAL A 155 18.85 2.84 -3.54
N ILE A 156 18.12 3.68 -2.80
CA ILE A 156 17.00 4.46 -3.30
C ILE A 156 17.53 5.74 -3.96
N LYS A 157 17.21 5.90 -5.24
CA LYS A 157 17.61 6.99 -6.12
C LYS A 157 16.42 7.66 -6.78
N SER A 158 15.24 7.05 -6.76
CA SER A 158 14.02 7.64 -7.31
C SER A 158 13.43 8.67 -6.34
N ASP A 159 13.00 9.81 -6.88
CA ASP A 159 12.24 10.83 -6.17
C ASP A 159 11.02 11.22 -7.02
N PRO A 160 9.79 10.83 -6.64
CA PRO A 160 9.44 10.06 -5.44
C PRO A 160 9.70 8.54 -5.57
N PHE A 161 9.70 7.83 -4.44
CA PHE A 161 9.64 6.37 -4.36
C PHE A 161 8.36 5.91 -3.64
N ILE A 162 7.92 4.68 -3.91
CA ILE A 162 6.74 4.09 -3.25
C ILE A 162 7.19 3.32 -2.02
N LEU A 163 6.58 3.57 -0.86
CA LEU A 163 6.74 2.79 0.36
C LEU A 163 5.43 2.04 0.65
N MET A 164 5.49 0.73 0.73
CA MET A 164 4.31 -0.12 0.93
C MET A 164 4.53 -1.13 2.06
N GLN A 165 3.48 -1.41 2.83
CA GLN A 165 3.47 -2.50 3.80
C GLN A 165 3.14 -3.85 3.15
N GLY A 166 3.75 -4.93 3.64
CA GLY A 166 3.64 -6.28 3.08
C GLY A 166 2.29 -6.98 3.24
N ASP A 167 1.33 -6.34 3.92
CA ASP A 167 0.01 -6.90 4.26
C ASP A 167 -1.16 -6.21 3.54
N VAL A 168 -0.85 -5.48 2.45
CA VAL A 168 -1.81 -4.65 1.72
C VAL A 168 -2.11 -5.25 0.35
N VAL A 169 -3.40 -5.35 0.03
CA VAL A 169 -3.90 -5.64 -1.32
C VAL A 169 -4.71 -4.45 -1.82
N THR A 170 -4.43 -3.97 -3.03
CA THR A 170 -5.02 -2.75 -3.57
C THR A 170 -5.05 -2.78 -5.09
N ASN A 171 -5.97 -2.04 -5.72
CA ASN A 171 -6.05 -1.80 -7.16
C ASN A 171 -5.98 -0.30 -7.53
N VAL A 172 -5.48 0.54 -6.61
CA VAL A 172 -5.40 2.01 -6.76
C VAL A 172 -4.48 2.43 -7.91
N ASP A 173 -4.86 3.47 -8.67
CA ASP A 173 -3.96 4.02 -9.69
C ASP A 173 -2.97 5.02 -9.08
N LEU A 174 -1.74 4.55 -8.83
CA LEU A 174 -0.70 5.38 -8.21
C LEU A 174 -0.17 6.52 -9.11
N ARG A 175 -0.41 6.47 -10.43
CA ARG A 175 0.16 7.43 -11.38
C ARG A 175 -0.31 8.85 -11.09
N GLU A 176 -1.60 9.00 -10.81
CA GLU A 176 -2.18 10.30 -10.46
C GLU A 176 -1.61 10.80 -9.13
N VAL A 177 -1.52 9.92 -8.12
CA VAL A 177 -1.00 10.29 -6.81
C VAL A 177 0.46 10.76 -6.90
N MET A 178 1.27 10.09 -7.72
CA MET A 178 2.66 10.46 -8.00
C MET A 178 2.76 11.80 -8.72
N GLU A 179 1.93 12.06 -9.73
CA GLU A 179 1.93 13.33 -10.46
C GLU A 179 1.57 14.49 -9.53
N GLN A 180 0.51 14.32 -8.72
CA GLN A 180 0.12 15.33 -7.74
C GLN A 180 1.22 15.55 -6.69
N HIS A 181 1.89 14.48 -6.24
CA HIS A 181 3.02 14.59 -5.32
C HIS A 181 4.19 15.36 -5.95
N ALA A 182 4.55 15.08 -7.20
CA ALA A 182 5.63 15.77 -7.91
C ALA A 182 5.32 17.26 -8.11
N ILE A 183 4.07 17.62 -8.42
CA ILE A 183 3.62 19.01 -8.51
C ILE A 183 3.79 19.72 -7.16
N ARG A 184 3.37 19.08 -6.07
CA ARG A 184 3.51 19.62 -4.70
C ARG A 184 4.97 19.79 -4.32
N LYS A 185 5.80 18.76 -4.54
CA LYS A 185 7.23 18.78 -4.22
C LYS A 185 7.96 19.92 -4.94
N LYS A 186 7.60 20.16 -6.20
CA LYS A 186 8.17 21.26 -7.00
C LYS A 186 7.75 22.64 -6.48
N ALA A 187 6.53 22.76 -5.95
CA ALA A 187 6.05 24.00 -5.35
C ALA A 187 6.61 24.22 -3.94
N ASP A 188 6.80 23.14 -3.19
CA ASP A 188 7.22 23.14 -1.81
C ASP A 188 8.15 21.96 -1.51
N ASN A 189 9.43 22.27 -1.27
CA ASN A 189 10.44 21.26 -0.96
C ASN A 189 10.18 20.56 0.38
N SER A 190 9.38 21.14 1.29
CA SER A 190 9.03 20.51 2.56
C SER A 190 7.93 19.45 2.43
N ALA A 191 7.31 19.30 1.26
CA ALA A 191 6.37 18.21 0.99
C ALA A 191 7.15 16.88 0.84
N ILE A 192 7.27 16.12 1.92
CA ILE A 192 8.10 14.89 1.93
C ILE A 192 7.30 13.61 1.71
N MET A 193 6.00 13.59 2.01
CA MET A 193 5.22 12.36 1.97
C MET A 193 3.75 12.60 1.59
N THR A 194 3.16 11.64 0.87
CA THR A 194 1.73 11.56 0.61
C THR A 194 1.20 10.20 1.02
N VAL A 195 0.28 10.18 1.97
CA VAL A 195 -0.34 8.99 2.55
C VAL A 195 -1.64 8.67 1.84
N LEU A 196 -1.85 7.41 1.44
CA LEU A 196 -3.12 6.98 0.88
C LEU A 196 -4.10 6.63 2.00
N LEU A 197 -5.30 7.22 1.91
CA LEU A 197 -6.37 7.07 2.89
C LEU A 197 -7.64 6.56 2.22
N GLN A 198 -8.29 5.59 2.85
CA GLN A 198 -9.55 5.06 2.40
C GLN A 198 -10.68 5.62 3.26
N GLU A 199 -11.66 6.26 2.62
CA GLU A 199 -12.86 6.69 3.32
C GLU A 199 -13.70 5.48 3.77
N VAL A 200 -14.13 5.49 5.02
CA VAL A 200 -14.95 4.47 5.66
C VAL A 200 -16.02 5.13 6.53
N GLY A 201 -17.16 4.45 6.71
CA GLY A 201 -18.21 4.95 7.60
C GLY A 201 -19.13 6.01 6.99
N GLY A 202 -19.28 6.02 5.66
CA GLY A 202 -20.44 6.58 4.99
C GLY A 202 -21.68 5.74 5.31
N TRP A 203 -22.21 5.86 6.53
CA TRP A 203 -23.60 5.52 6.78
C TRP A 203 -24.41 6.45 5.88
N GLY A 204 -25.29 5.92 5.03
CA GLY A 204 -26.13 6.71 4.13
C GLY A 204 -27.14 7.59 4.88
N LEU A 205 -26.65 8.50 5.71
CA LEU A 205 -27.38 9.51 6.48
C LEU A 205 -27.24 10.90 5.84
N ASP A 206 -26.83 10.97 4.57
CA ASP A 206 -26.98 12.18 3.78
C ASP A 206 -28.41 12.17 3.20
N ASP A 207 -29.29 12.86 3.93
CA ASP A 207 -30.58 13.42 3.53
C ASP A 207 -31.76 12.47 3.26
N GLU A 208 -32.49 12.08 4.31
CA GLU A 208 -33.95 11.86 4.24
C GLU A 208 -34.66 12.82 5.20
N ASP A 209 -34.54 14.12 4.91
CA ASP A 209 -35.62 15.10 5.12
C ASP A 209 -36.47 15.18 3.83
N ASP A 210 -36.78 14.04 3.22
CA ASP A 210 -37.75 13.96 2.11
C ASP A 210 -38.96 13.15 2.60
N ASP A 211 -39.92 13.89 3.18
CA ASP A 211 -41.24 13.43 3.63
C ASP A 211 -42.05 12.82 2.47
N ASN A 212 -41.69 11.63 2.00
CA ASN A 212 -42.55 10.80 1.15
C ASN A 212 -42.50 9.35 1.60
N GLU A 213 -43.37 9.04 2.58
CA GLU A 213 -43.88 7.70 2.85
C GLU A 213 -44.31 7.02 1.55
N GLU A 214 -43.71 5.89 1.17
CA GLU A 214 -44.46 4.71 0.68
C GLU A 214 -43.70 3.44 1.10
N ASP A 215 -44.39 2.63 1.91
CA ASP A 215 -43.98 1.30 2.36
C ASP A 215 -43.69 0.38 1.16
N ASP A 216 -42.49 -0.20 1.10
CA ASP A 216 -42.24 -1.41 0.30
C ASP A 216 -41.31 -2.36 1.08
N ASP A 217 -41.94 -3.18 1.91
CA ASP A 217 -41.32 -4.31 2.62
C ASP A 217 -40.80 -5.36 1.62
N ASN A 218 -39.55 -5.78 1.82
CA ASN A 218 -38.83 -6.92 1.20
C ASN A 218 -37.97 -6.64 -0.04
N ASN A 219 -36.90 -5.86 0.11
CA ASN A 219 -35.71 -6.10 -0.71
C ASN A 219 -34.43 -5.88 0.11
N MET A 220 -33.83 -6.97 0.59
CA MET A 220 -32.42 -6.99 0.99
C MET A 220 -31.60 -6.66 -0.27
N THR A 221 -31.30 -5.38 -0.49
CA THR A 221 -30.51 -4.94 -1.64
C THR A 221 -29.09 -5.47 -1.49
N GLU A 222 -28.78 -6.52 -2.25
CA GLU A 222 -27.40 -6.94 -2.52
C GLU A 222 -26.62 -5.71 -2.99
N SER A 223 -25.57 -5.35 -2.25
CA SER A 223 -24.65 -4.28 -2.65
C SER A 223 -24.06 -4.63 -4.01
N GLU A 224 -24.52 -3.98 -5.10
CA GLU A 224 -23.97 -4.20 -6.44
C GLU A 224 -22.49 -3.77 -6.44
N ASN A 225 -21.59 -4.73 -6.63
CA ASN A 225 -20.15 -4.45 -6.69
C ASN A 225 -19.88 -3.57 -7.93
N PRO A 226 -19.33 -2.34 -7.80
CA PRO A 226 -19.04 -1.46 -8.94
C PRO A 226 -18.00 -2.05 -9.90
N ASN A 227 -17.25 -3.04 -9.45
CA ASN A 227 -16.21 -3.75 -10.19
C ASN A 227 -16.70 -5.09 -10.77
N ALA A 228 -17.99 -5.42 -10.66
CA ALA A 228 -18.56 -6.59 -11.30
C ALA A 228 -18.62 -6.38 -12.84
N PRO A 229 -18.25 -7.38 -13.65
CA PRO A 229 -18.45 -7.30 -15.10
C PRO A 229 -19.96 -7.17 -15.39
N ASN A 230 -20.31 -6.26 -16.29
CA ASN A 230 -21.67 -6.09 -16.77
C ASN A 230 -22.14 -7.40 -17.43
N ASP A 231 -22.88 -8.23 -16.69
CA ASP A 231 -23.58 -9.35 -17.29
C ASP A 231 -24.69 -8.76 -18.18
N HIS A 232 -24.56 -8.95 -19.49
CA HIS A 232 -25.41 -8.40 -20.57
C HIS A 232 -26.86 -8.92 -20.56
N HIS A 233 -27.43 -9.26 -19.40
CA HIS A 233 -28.71 -9.95 -19.31
C HIS A 233 -29.77 -9.33 -18.40
N HIS A 234 -29.65 -8.06 -17.98
CA HIS A 234 -30.80 -7.37 -17.36
C HIS A 234 -31.23 -6.13 -18.15
N ASN A 235 -32.52 -6.16 -18.49
CA ASN A 235 -33.26 -5.24 -19.34
C ASN A 235 -33.14 -3.77 -18.89
N ASN A 236 -33.17 -2.88 -19.90
CA ASN A 236 -33.36 -1.45 -19.80
C ASN A 236 -34.49 -1.06 -18.84
N LYS A 237 -34.15 -0.76 -17.59
CA LYS A 237 -34.79 0.28 -16.79
C LYS A 237 -33.69 1.22 -16.37
N SER A 238 -33.87 2.50 -16.66
CA SER A 238 -33.02 3.60 -16.20
C SER A 238 -32.87 3.55 -14.68
N LYS A 239 -31.87 2.81 -14.19
CA LYS A 239 -31.45 2.84 -12.79
C LYS A 239 -30.75 4.18 -12.58
N MET A 240 -31.46 5.14 -11.98
CA MET A 240 -30.81 6.20 -11.23
C MET A 240 -29.76 5.54 -10.34
N MET A 241 -28.48 5.85 -10.58
CA MET A 241 -27.37 5.36 -9.78
C MET A 241 -27.61 5.74 -8.32
N GLN A 242 -27.98 4.78 -7.49
CA GLN A 242 -28.15 5.01 -6.06
C GLN A 242 -26.79 5.39 -5.44
N LYS A 243 -26.85 6.42 -4.59
CA LYS A 243 -25.70 7.19 -4.07
C LYS A 243 -24.87 6.42 -3.01
N ASN A 244 -25.38 5.31 -2.48
CA ASN A 244 -24.83 4.66 -1.28
C ASN A 244 -24.22 3.28 -1.59
N HIS A 245 -23.02 3.26 -2.17
CA HIS A 245 -22.26 2.04 -2.50
C HIS A 245 -21.01 1.90 -1.60
N TYR A 246 -21.17 1.89 -0.28
CA TYR A 246 -20.02 1.78 0.63
C TYR A 246 -19.81 0.33 1.10
N LEU A 247 -18.58 -0.16 0.97
CA LEU A 247 -18.13 -1.41 1.59
C LEU A 247 -18.42 -1.36 3.10
N PRO A 248 -18.93 -2.45 3.69
CA PRO A 248 -18.97 -2.58 5.15
C PRO A 248 -17.60 -2.26 5.74
N PRO A 249 -17.52 -1.43 6.79
CA PRO A 249 -16.26 -0.87 7.24
C PRO A 249 -15.27 -1.96 7.66
N LEU A 250 -14.08 -1.96 7.06
CA LEU A 250 -12.89 -2.72 7.46
C LEU A 250 -12.25 -2.15 8.75
N ARG A 251 -13.07 -1.69 9.71
CA ARG A 251 -12.57 -1.08 10.94
C ARG A 251 -12.51 -2.12 12.06
N SER A 252 -11.29 -2.46 12.46
CA SER A 252 -11.03 -3.05 13.78
C SER A 252 -10.99 -1.93 14.82
N SER A 253 -11.22 -2.28 16.09
CA SER A 253 -11.10 -1.35 17.22
C SER A 253 -9.67 -0.79 17.39
N THR A 254 -8.68 -1.43 16.76
CA THR A 254 -7.25 -1.05 16.83
C THR A 254 -6.83 -0.01 15.80
N ASP A 255 -7.63 0.28 14.78
CA ASP A 255 -7.23 1.18 13.69
C ASP A 255 -8.21 2.36 13.57
N ASP A 256 -8.76 2.79 14.71
CA ASP A 256 -9.44 4.07 14.74
C ASP A 256 -8.38 5.18 14.58
N LEU A 257 -8.52 5.95 13.50
CA LEU A 257 -7.61 7.04 13.16
C LEU A 257 -8.38 8.34 13.28
N LEU A 258 -7.93 9.23 14.17
CA LEU A 258 -8.39 10.60 14.23
C LEU A 258 -7.45 11.46 13.39
N LEU A 259 -8.04 12.11 12.38
CA LEU A 259 -7.31 12.89 11.38
C LEU A 259 -7.86 14.32 11.35
N ALA A 260 -6.95 15.30 11.38
CA ALA A 260 -7.28 16.67 11.01
C ALA A 260 -6.61 16.98 9.67
N MET A 261 -7.38 17.49 8.71
CA MET A 261 -6.91 17.84 7.38
C MET A 261 -7.29 19.27 7.03
N ASP A 262 -6.45 19.89 6.23
CA ASP A 262 -6.76 21.13 5.53
C ASP A 262 -7.02 20.83 4.04
N PRO A 263 -8.29 20.77 3.61
CA PRO A 263 -8.62 20.55 2.21
C PRO A 263 -8.22 21.71 1.30
N THR A 264 -8.02 22.92 1.84
CA THR A 264 -7.65 24.09 1.03
C THR A 264 -6.22 24.01 0.52
N HIS A 265 -5.35 23.33 1.28
CA HIS A 265 -3.96 23.04 0.91
C HIS A 265 -3.77 21.60 0.43
N ALA A 266 -4.63 21.14 -0.48
CA ALA A 266 -4.55 19.81 -1.08
C ALA A 266 -4.54 18.66 -0.06
N ASN A 267 -5.43 18.75 0.94
CA ASN A 267 -5.57 17.77 2.03
C ASN A 267 -4.28 17.58 2.84
N ARG A 268 -3.65 18.69 3.22
CA ARG A 268 -2.52 18.67 4.15
C ARG A 268 -2.97 18.08 5.48
N ILE A 269 -2.21 17.13 6.02
CA ILE A 269 -2.50 16.52 7.31
C ILE A 269 -1.95 17.44 8.41
N LEU A 270 -2.81 17.77 9.38
CA LEU A 270 -2.54 18.65 10.52
C LEU A 270 -2.59 17.94 11.87
N LEU A 271 -3.23 16.77 11.94
CA LEU A 271 -3.19 15.88 13.10
C LEU A 271 -3.23 14.44 12.60
N TRP A 272 -2.38 13.60 13.16
CA TRP A 272 -2.43 12.16 13.00
C TRP A 272 -2.45 11.51 14.39
N ASP A 273 -3.59 10.99 14.81
CA ASP A 273 -3.72 10.24 16.07
C ASP A 273 -4.29 8.84 15.82
N SER A 274 -3.42 7.85 16.01
CA SER A 274 -3.70 6.43 15.78
C SER A 274 -3.97 5.64 17.08
N HIS A 275 -4.12 6.34 18.22
CA HIS A 275 -4.39 5.71 19.51
C HIS A 275 -5.89 5.74 19.84
N PRO A 276 -6.65 4.67 19.56
CA PRO A 276 -8.10 4.64 19.77
C PRO A 276 -8.51 4.84 21.25
N HIS A 277 -7.62 4.51 22.18
CA HIS A 277 -7.88 4.55 23.62
C HIS A 277 -7.65 5.94 24.24
N ASN A 278 -7.03 6.87 23.51
CA ASN A 278 -6.83 8.22 24.00
C ASN A 278 -8.16 8.98 23.92
N SER A 279 -8.64 9.45 25.06
CA SER A 279 -9.88 10.23 25.15
C SER A 279 -9.70 11.69 24.69
N THR A 280 -8.45 12.15 24.57
CA THR A 280 -8.10 13.52 24.22
C THR A 280 -6.95 13.56 23.23
N SER A 281 -7.05 14.43 22.23
CA SER A 281 -6.00 14.74 21.26
C SER A 281 -5.75 16.24 21.25
N SER A 282 -4.48 16.66 21.32
CA SER A 282 -4.12 18.08 21.25
C SER A 282 -3.91 18.49 19.79
N ILE A 283 -4.50 19.61 19.39
CA ILE A 283 -4.26 20.22 18.07
C ILE A 283 -3.49 21.52 18.29
N PRO A 284 -2.27 21.66 17.75
CA PRO A 284 -1.52 22.91 17.80
C PRO A 284 -2.34 24.09 17.31
N THR A 285 -2.39 25.16 18.11
CA THR A 285 -3.22 26.33 17.81
C THR A 285 -2.68 27.15 16.64
N ILE A 286 -1.39 27.02 16.34
CA ILE A 286 -0.73 27.67 15.20
C ILE A 286 -1.41 27.33 13.88
N PHE A 287 -1.97 26.11 13.76
CA PHE A 287 -2.69 25.69 12.56
C PHE A 287 -3.95 26.49 12.30
N PHE A 288 -4.62 27.00 13.33
CA PHE A 288 -5.79 27.87 13.15
C PHE A 288 -5.40 29.30 12.78
N ALA A 289 -4.18 29.73 13.11
CA ALA A 289 -3.66 31.04 12.74
C ALA A 289 -3.22 31.07 11.27
N GLU A 290 -2.61 29.99 10.78
CA GLU A 290 -2.12 29.87 9.40
C GLU A 290 -3.22 29.43 8.42
N ASN A 291 -4.02 28.43 8.79
CA ASN A 291 -5.05 27.82 7.92
C ASN A 291 -6.39 28.50 8.17
N SER A 292 -6.66 29.56 7.40
CA SER A 292 -7.65 30.59 7.74
C SER A 292 -9.06 30.35 7.19
N SER A 293 -9.41 29.17 6.67
CA SER A 293 -10.77 28.98 6.10
C SER A 293 -11.48 27.66 6.35
N HIS A 294 -10.80 26.50 6.41
CA HIS A 294 -11.49 25.23 6.65
C HIS A 294 -10.54 24.14 7.18
N ILE A 295 -10.84 23.60 8.36
CA ILE A 295 -10.15 22.42 8.90
C ILE A 295 -11.20 21.33 9.11
N THR A 296 -10.95 20.15 8.56
CA THR A 296 -11.81 18.99 8.69
C THR A 296 -11.22 18.02 9.70
N LEU A 297 -11.92 17.81 10.82
CA LEU A 297 -11.60 16.79 11.80
C LEU A 297 -12.51 15.59 11.58
N THR A 298 -11.95 14.42 11.33
CA THR A 298 -12.74 13.24 10.97
C THR A 298 -12.09 11.96 11.47
N ARG A 299 -12.93 10.98 11.79
CA ARG A 299 -12.53 9.58 11.99
C ARG A 299 -12.90 8.69 10.83
N ASN A 300 -13.43 9.22 9.74
CA ASN A 300 -14.01 8.44 8.64
C ASN A 300 -12.95 7.96 7.64
N HIS A 301 -11.67 7.92 8.01
CA HIS A 301 -10.59 7.50 7.12
C HIS A 301 -9.80 6.38 7.76
N LEU A 302 -9.40 5.37 6.97
CA LEU A 302 -8.45 4.34 7.36
C LEU A 302 -7.13 4.54 6.60
N ASP A 303 -6.05 4.16 7.27
CA ASP A 303 -4.73 4.03 6.65
C ASP A 303 -4.67 2.80 5.74
N VAL A 304 -4.28 3.00 4.49
CA VAL A 304 -4.09 1.94 3.50
C VAL A 304 -2.74 1.23 3.69
N GLY A 305 -1.73 1.90 4.24
CA GLY A 305 -0.36 1.37 4.33
C GLY A 305 0.46 1.50 3.04
N ILE A 306 0.09 2.44 2.17
CA ILE A 306 0.86 2.85 0.98
C ILE A 306 1.15 4.32 1.07
N ASP A 307 2.42 4.67 0.88
CA ASP A 307 2.94 6.02 0.94
C ASP A 307 3.79 6.34 -0.29
N ILE A 308 3.67 7.57 -0.77
CA ILE A 308 4.58 8.13 -1.77
C ILE A 308 5.52 9.08 -1.05
N CYS A 309 6.81 8.76 -1.10
CA CYS A 309 7.83 9.41 -0.28
C CYS A 309 8.92 10.04 -1.13
N SER A 310 9.39 11.21 -0.71
CA SER A 310 10.69 11.74 -1.10
C SER A 310 11.80 10.98 -0.33
N PRO A 311 13.02 10.82 -0.89
CA PRO A 311 14.19 10.35 -0.16
C PRO A 311 14.47 11.11 1.15
N ASP A 312 13.98 12.35 1.29
CA ASP A 312 14.07 13.14 2.54
C ASP A 312 13.45 12.43 3.75
N VAL A 313 12.44 11.56 3.53
CA VAL A 313 11.87 10.74 4.60
C VAL A 313 12.95 9.84 5.21
N LEU A 314 13.77 9.20 4.38
CA LEU A 314 14.85 8.32 4.83
C LEU A 314 15.93 9.10 5.59
N ALA A 315 16.28 10.29 5.09
CA ALA A 315 17.23 11.18 5.76
C ALA A 315 16.74 11.59 7.17
N ARG A 316 15.44 11.93 7.31
CA ARG A 316 14.85 12.29 8.62
C ARG A 316 14.89 11.11 9.61
N PHE A 317 14.64 9.88 9.14
CA PHE A 317 14.79 8.69 9.97
C PHE A 317 16.25 8.46 10.40
N SER A 318 17.22 8.78 9.54
CA SER A 318 18.65 8.68 9.87
C SER A 318 19.12 9.75 10.85
N ASP A 319 18.56 10.96 10.78
CA ASP A 319 18.89 12.06 11.69
C ASP A 319 18.27 11.86 13.08
N GLU A 320 17.02 11.38 13.15
CA GLU A 320 16.26 11.19 14.38
C GLU A 320 16.07 9.70 14.72
N PHE A 321 17.00 9.17 15.51
CA PHE A 321 17.07 7.73 15.86
C PHE A 321 15.94 7.21 16.77
N ASP A 322 15.10 8.10 17.32
CA ASP A 322 14.04 7.73 18.26
C ASP A 322 12.79 7.16 17.57
N TYR A 323 12.65 7.36 16.26
CA TYR A 323 11.52 6.81 15.51
C TYR A 323 11.63 5.31 15.30
N ARG A 324 10.74 4.57 15.93
CA ARG A 324 10.58 3.12 15.78
C ARG A 324 9.45 2.76 14.82
N GLU A 325 8.37 3.54 14.82
CA GLU A 325 7.18 3.30 14.01
C GLU A 325 6.91 4.46 13.04
N LEU A 326 6.51 4.12 11.81
CA LEU A 326 6.23 5.11 10.77
C LEU A 326 5.01 5.98 11.10
N ARG A 327 3.88 5.39 11.48
CA ARG A 327 2.62 6.13 11.66
C ARG A 327 2.53 6.84 13.00
N SER A 328 2.61 6.08 14.09
CA SER A 328 2.34 6.56 15.45
C SER A 328 3.37 7.55 15.97
N GLN A 329 4.60 7.52 15.44
CA GLN A 329 5.70 8.38 15.88
C GLN A 329 6.14 9.33 14.77
N PHE A 330 6.63 8.83 13.63
CA PHE A 330 7.17 9.71 12.59
C PHE A 330 6.10 10.64 11.98
N VAL A 331 4.99 10.11 11.47
CA VAL A 331 3.92 10.97 10.90
C VAL A 331 3.30 11.89 11.95
N ALA A 332 2.99 11.35 13.13
CA ALA A 332 2.40 12.13 14.21
C ALA A 332 3.30 13.30 14.63
N ASN A 333 4.61 13.07 14.77
CA ASN A 333 5.55 14.12 15.19
C ASN A 333 5.82 15.12 14.07
N CYS A 334 6.06 14.67 12.82
CA CYS A 334 6.27 15.58 11.68
C CYS A 334 5.08 16.53 11.46
N VAL A 335 3.87 16.03 11.66
CA VAL A 335 2.65 16.84 11.54
C VAL A 335 2.49 17.78 12.75
N ALA A 336 2.86 17.35 13.96
CA ALA A 336 2.75 18.15 15.17
C ALA A 336 3.87 19.20 15.33
N GLU A 337 4.96 19.10 14.56
CA GLU A 337 6.05 20.09 14.56
C GLU A 337 5.52 21.50 14.23
N GLU A 338 5.69 22.42 15.19
CA GLU A 338 5.20 23.81 15.08
C GLU A 338 6.23 24.75 14.43
N GLU A 339 7.49 24.33 14.30
CA GLU A 339 8.55 25.18 13.78
C GLU A 339 8.55 25.19 12.25
N ILE A 340 8.04 26.29 11.67
CA ILE A 340 7.83 26.52 10.23
C ILE A 340 9.07 26.18 9.36
N GLY A 341 10.28 26.35 9.90
CA GLY A 341 11.54 26.09 9.18
C GLY A 341 11.99 24.63 9.14
N LEU A 342 11.51 23.78 10.06
CA LEU A 342 11.82 22.35 10.14
C LEU A 342 10.63 21.47 9.73
N GLN A 343 9.44 22.06 9.62
CA GLN A 343 8.21 21.31 9.44
C GLN A 343 8.17 20.57 8.11
N SER A 344 8.20 19.24 8.22
CA SER A 344 7.97 18.35 7.10
C SER A 344 6.46 18.23 6.84
N ARG A 345 6.02 18.59 5.63
CA ARG A 345 4.60 18.57 5.26
C ARG A 345 4.20 17.22 4.69
N ILE A 346 3.14 16.66 5.26
CA ILE A 346 2.56 15.38 4.88
C ILE A 346 1.15 15.63 4.36
N PHE A 347 0.79 14.99 3.26
CA PHE A 347 -0.49 15.16 2.58
C PHE A 347 -1.27 13.84 2.55
N GLY A 348 -2.60 13.92 2.56
CA GLY A 348 -3.49 12.78 2.36
C GLY A 348 -4.01 12.69 0.92
N TYR A 349 -3.98 11.50 0.32
CA TYR A 349 -4.70 11.19 -0.90
C TYR A 349 -5.87 10.27 -0.58
N MET A 350 -7.10 10.71 -0.86
CA MET A 350 -8.28 9.91 -0.65
C MET A 350 -8.56 9.03 -1.87
N LEU A 351 -8.78 7.74 -1.61
CA LEU A 351 -9.14 6.77 -2.64
C LEU A 351 -10.44 7.17 -3.35
N LYS A 352 -10.47 6.94 -4.65
CA LYS A 352 -11.60 7.25 -5.52
C LYS A 352 -12.58 6.07 -5.60
N ARG A 353 -13.79 6.35 -6.08
CA ARG A 353 -14.79 5.32 -6.35
C ARG A 353 -14.27 4.32 -7.39
N GLY A 354 -14.36 3.02 -7.06
CA GLY A 354 -13.85 1.92 -7.88
C GLY A 354 -12.47 1.41 -7.43
N GLU A 355 -11.73 2.23 -6.69
CA GLU A 355 -10.51 1.83 -6.02
C GLU A 355 -10.83 1.13 -4.70
N TYR A 356 -10.06 0.09 -4.41
CA TYR A 356 -10.13 -0.74 -3.23
C TYR A 356 -8.74 -0.86 -2.64
N ALA A 357 -8.68 -0.74 -1.32
CA ALA A 357 -7.53 -1.10 -0.53
C ALA A 357 -7.99 -1.96 0.65
N GLY A 358 -7.28 -3.04 0.89
CA GLY A 358 -7.49 -3.95 2.01
C GLY A 358 -6.18 -4.21 2.72
N ARG A 359 -5.99 -3.57 3.88
CA ARG A 359 -4.87 -3.85 4.79
C ARG A 359 -5.27 -4.92 5.78
N MET A 360 -4.45 -5.94 5.95
CA MET A 360 -4.82 -7.11 6.75
C MET A 360 -4.64 -6.85 8.23
N GLY A 361 -3.45 -6.55 8.76
CA GLY A 361 -3.24 -6.16 10.17
C GLY A 361 -3.65 -7.14 11.30
N ASP A 362 -4.74 -7.90 11.15
CA ASP A 362 -5.32 -8.89 12.04
C ASP A 362 -6.16 -9.90 11.23
N MET A 363 -6.44 -11.06 11.82
CA MET A 363 -7.17 -12.16 11.20
C MET A 363 -8.60 -11.79 10.79
N ARG A 364 -9.28 -10.89 11.52
CA ARG A 364 -10.64 -10.45 11.18
C ARG A 364 -10.68 -9.74 9.83
N ARG A 365 -9.73 -8.84 9.61
CA ARG A 365 -9.55 -8.13 8.35
C ARG A 365 -9.04 -9.05 7.26
N TYR A 366 -8.15 -9.97 7.58
CA TYR A 366 -7.72 -11.00 6.64
C TYR A 366 -8.91 -11.75 6.03
N HIS A 367 -9.84 -12.23 6.87
CA HIS A 367 -11.07 -12.87 6.41
C HIS A 367 -11.94 -11.92 5.57
N ARG A 368 -12.08 -10.67 6.00
CA ARG A 368 -12.88 -9.67 5.28
C ARG A 368 -12.32 -9.36 3.90
N VAL A 369 -11.03 -9.09 3.80
CA VAL A 369 -10.33 -8.81 2.53
C VAL A 369 -10.40 -10.03 1.61
N SER A 370 -10.25 -11.24 2.15
CA SER A 370 -10.46 -12.48 1.39
C SER A 370 -11.86 -12.51 0.75
N MET A 371 -12.92 -12.21 1.50
CA MET A 371 -14.28 -12.16 0.98
C MET A 371 -14.50 -11.01 -0.03
N ASP A 372 -13.94 -9.84 0.22
CA ASP A 372 -14.06 -8.69 -0.69
C ASP A 372 -13.39 -8.98 -2.05
N LEU A 373 -12.25 -9.66 -2.05
CA LEU A 373 -11.58 -10.11 -3.28
C LEU A 373 -12.37 -11.18 -4.04
N LEU A 374 -12.97 -12.14 -3.34
CA LEU A 374 -13.86 -13.14 -3.97
C LEU A 374 -15.09 -12.47 -4.60
N ARG A 375 -15.58 -11.40 -3.98
CA ARG A 375 -16.66 -10.56 -4.51
C ARG A 375 -16.20 -9.64 -5.64
N ARG A 376 -14.92 -9.68 -6.04
CA ARG A 376 -14.29 -8.87 -7.11
C ARG A 376 -14.19 -7.37 -6.81
N TRP A 377 -14.13 -6.96 -5.54
CA TRP A 377 -13.89 -5.54 -5.21
C TRP A 377 -12.50 -5.07 -5.62
N GLY A 378 -11.51 -5.95 -5.65
CA GLY A 378 -10.14 -5.64 -6.07
C GLY A 378 -9.87 -5.77 -7.58
N TYR A 379 -10.88 -5.81 -8.46
CA TYR A 379 -10.65 -5.97 -9.91
C TYR A 379 -9.70 -4.90 -10.46
N PRO A 380 -8.70 -5.24 -11.30
CA PRO A 380 -8.46 -6.53 -11.95
C PRO A 380 -7.68 -7.56 -11.11
N LEU A 381 -7.22 -7.23 -9.92
CA LEU A 381 -6.44 -8.10 -9.03
C LEU A 381 -7.35 -9.07 -8.27
N VAL A 382 -7.91 -10.04 -9.00
CA VAL A 382 -8.82 -11.06 -8.47
C VAL A 382 -8.29 -12.47 -8.74
N PRO A 383 -8.59 -13.46 -7.87
CA PRO A 383 -8.14 -14.86 -8.01
C PRO A 383 -8.33 -15.43 -9.43
N ASP A 384 -9.45 -15.11 -10.09
CA ASP A 384 -9.78 -15.58 -11.44
C ASP A 384 -8.69 -15.27 -12.48
N GLN A 385 -8.01 -14.13 -12.36
CA GLN A 385 -6.97 -13.70 -13.30
C GLN A 385 -5.65 -14.47 -13.13
N TYR A 386 -5.36 -14.96 -11.92
CA TYR A 386 -4.15 -15.71 -11.62
C TYR A 386 -4.16 -17.13 -12.23
N ASN A 387 -5.35 -17.64 -12.60
CA ASN A 387 -5.50 -18.97 -13.19
C ASN A 387 -5.17 -19.03 -14.70
N HIS A 388 -5.10 -17.90 -15.40
CA HIS A 388 -4.91 -17.86 -16.86
C HIS A 388 -3.45 -17.84 -17.32
N SER A 389 -2.48 -17.56 -16.43
CA SER A 389 -1.06 -17.48 -16.75
C SER A 389 -0.31 -18.82 -16.67
N CYS A 390 -0.95 -19.88 -16.15
CA CYS A 390 -0.30 -21.17 -15.84
C CYS A 390 -0.85 -22.34 -16.67
N SER A 391 -0.76 -22.28 -18.00
CA SER A 391 -1.06 -23.44 -18.87
C SER A 391 0.04 -24.51 -18.88
N GLY A 392 0.62 -24.85 -17.73
CA GLY A 392 1.72 -25.83 -17.65
C GLY A 392 2.16 -26.31 -16.26
N GLY A 393 1.54 -25.87 -15.17
CA GLY A 393 1.88 -26.31 -13.81
C GLY A 393 0.63 -26.79 -13.08
N SER A 394 0.71 -27.96 -12.45
CA SER A 394 -0.34 -28.56 -11.63
C SER A 394 -0.58 -27.74 -10.36
N TYR A 395 -1.23 -26.59 -10.48
CA TYR A 395 -1.93 -26.00 -9.35
C TYR A 395 -3.26 -26.75 -9.22
N HIS A 396 -3.57 -27.23 -8.01
CA HIS A 396 -4.90 -27.77 -7.73
C HIS A 396 -5.91 -26.68 -8.10
N GLU A 397 -6.85 -27.05 -8.98
CA GLU A 397 -7.99 -26.23 -9.38
C GLU A 397 -8.58 -25.56 -8.13
N ALA A 398 -8.77 -24.24 -8.15
CA ALA A 398 -9.42 -23.52 -7.06
C ALA A 398 -10.90 -23.93 -7.02
N SER A 399 -11.18 -25.08 -6.43
CA SER A 399 -12.54 -25.58 -6.22
C SER A 399 -13.10 -24.92 -4.96
N TYR A 400 -13.85 -23.84 -5.13
CA TYR A 400 -14.64 -23.27 -4.04
C TYR A 400 -15.90 -24.13 -3.86
N VAL A 401 -15.89 -25.03 -2.88
CA VAL A 401 -17.12 -25.66 -2.41
C VAL A 401 -17.79 -24.68 -1.45
N CYS A 402 -18.77 -23.94 -1.96
CA CYS A 402 -19.68 -23.17 -1.11
C CYS A 402 -20.70 -24.16 -0.54
N GLU A 403 -20.42 -24.74 0.63
CA GLU A 403 -21.45 -25.47 1.37
C GLU A 403 -22.50 -24.45 1.85
N ARG A 404 -23.73 -24.63 1.36
CA ARG A 404 -24.90 -23.81 1.70
C ARG A 404 -25.38 -24.06 3.12
#